data_AF-A0A1Y1LR43-F1
#
_entry.id   AF-A0A1Y1LR43-F1
#
_cell.length_a   1.000
_cell.length_b   1.000
_cell.length_c   1.000
_cell.angle_alpha   90.00
_cell.angle_beta   90.00
_cell.angle_gamma   90.00
#
_symmetry.space_group_name_H-M   'P 1'
#
loop_
_entity.id
_entity.type
_entity.pdbx_description
1 polymer ?
#
loop_
_entity_poly.entity_id
_entity_poly.type
_entity_poly.pdbx_seq_one_letter_code
_entity_poly.pdbx_strand_id
1 'polypeptide(L)'
;NITFEDDAGISRYARIADGWRLAHPYLALIEAKRAKDIHIDPRTGRSSPVVSNDTIAQYLGEAVLAWRANRDLLGRNVFLIAISNTFIRFIHFSFGADYDEYLDATTEADQKRLVENKKKDTFVRMHRTKWFD
;
A
#
# COMPACT_ATOMS: atom_id res chain seq x y z
N ASN A 1 -21.88 -16.96 3.91
CA ASN A 1 -21.00 -16.66 2.75
C ASN A 1 -20.64 -15.20 2.78
N ILE A 2 -19.41 -14.88 3.16
CA ILE A 2 -18.86 -13.54 2.98
C ILE A 2 -17.66 -13.72 2.05
N THR A 3 -17.83 -13.24 0.82
CA THR A 3 -16.78 -13.23 -0.20
C THR A 3 -16.31 -11.79 -0.32
N PHE A 4 -15.02 -11.54 -0.12
CA PHE A 4 -14.36 -10.30 -0.49
C PHE A 4 -13.24 -10.65 -1.47
N GLU A 5 -13.39 -10.20 -2.70
CA GLU A 5 -12.30 -9.98 -3.65
C GLU A 5 -12.22 -8.44 -3.77
N ASP A 6 -11.09 -7.88 -3.35
CA ASP A 6 -10.75 -6.49 -3.60
C ASP A 6 -9.53 -6.49 -4.52
N ASP A 7 -9.64 -5.73 -5.61
CA ASP A 7 -8.67 -5.59 -6.69
C ASP A 7 -8.42 -4.08 -6.93
N ALA A 8 -7.89 -3.42 -5.89
CA ALA A 8 -7.45 -2.02 -5.84
C ALA A 8 -8.51 -0.92 -5.57
N GLY A 9 -8.49 -0.30 -4.38
CA GLY A 9 -9.09 1.03 -4.22
C GLY A 9 -9.00 1.71 -2.85
N ILE A 10 -8.66 3.00 -2.85
CA ILE A 10 -8.75 3.87 -1.68
C ILE A 10 -10.20 4.30 -1.41
N SER A 11 -10.68 4.34 -0.14
CA SER A 11 -12.04 4.85 0.13
C SER A 11 -12.34 5.47 1.52
N ARG A 12 -12.83 6.74 1.58
CA ARG A 12 -13.50 7.38 2.77
C ARG A 12 -15.01 7.35 2.58
N TYR A 13 -15.83 7.03 3.59
CA TYR A 13 -17.31 6.99 3.52
C TYR A 13 -18.02 8.03 4.42
N ALA A 14 -19.26 8.40 4.09
CA ALA A 14 -20.16 9.33 4.76
C ALA A 14 -21.55 8.67 4.92
N ARG A 15 -22.19 8.87 6.07
CA ARG A 15 -23.51 8.29 6.38
C ARG A 15 -24.62 9.05 5.65
N ILE A 16 -25.55 8.32 5.04
CA ILE A 16 -26.78 8.84 4.41
C ILE A 16 -28.00 8.14 5.03
N ALA A 17 -29.20 8.61 4.69
CA ALA A 17 -30.46 8.15 5.30
C ALA A 17 -30.63 6.61 5.28
N ASP A 18 -30.21 5.98 4.18
CA ASP A 18 -30.47 4.56 3.92
C ASP A 18 -29.18 3.72 3.89
N GLY A 19 -28.03 4.27 4.30
CA GLY A 19 -26.75 3.57 4.23
C GLY A 19 -25.50 4.44 4.34
N TRP A 20 -24.43 4.01 3.67
CA TRP A 20 -23.13 4.68 3.64
C TRP A 20 -22.76 4.99 2.19
N ARG A 21 -22.22 6.19 1.95
CA ARG A 21 -21.77 6.70 0.64
C ARG A 21 -20.28 6.98 0.69
N LEU A 22 -19.52 6.69 -0.36
CA LEU A 22 -18.12 7.11 -0.44
C LEU A 22 -17.97 8.65 -0.48
N ALA A 23 -17.28 9.23 0.50
CA ALA A 23 -17.03 10.66 0.72
C ALA A 23 -15.76 11.20 0.03
N HIS A 24 -14.63 10.50 0.12
CA HIS A 24 -13.38 10.86 -0.57
C HIS A 24 -12.61 9.58 -0.92
N PRO A 25 -12.75 9.06 -2.14
CA PRO A 25 -12.06 7.87 -2.65
C PRO A 25 -10.51 7.90 -2.64
N TYR A 26 -9.83 8.77 -1.86
CA TYR A 26 -8.40 9.09 -2.05
C TYR A 26 -7.50 9.10 -0.78
N LEU A 27 -7.97 8.72 0.42
CA LEU A 27 -7.17 8.73 1.68
C LEU A 27 -6.49 7.43 2.22
N ALA A 28 -6.99 6.21 2.02
CA ALA A 28 -6.29 4.94 2.32
C ALA A 28 -6.65 3.77 1.37
N LEU A 29 -5.68 3.15 0.69
CA LEU A 29 -5.88 1.94 -0.16
C LEU A 29 -6.41 0.83 0.72
N ILE A 30 -7.50 0.18 0.33
CA ILE A 30 -7.91 -1.05 0.97
C ILE A 30 -7.55 -2.16 -0.01
N GLU A 31 -6.93 -3.20 0.53
CA GLU A 31 -6.54 -4.33 -0.29
C GLU A 31 -6.68 -5.61 0.53
N ALA A 32 -7.58 -6.48 0.09
CA ALA A 32 -8.00 -7.67 0.83
C ALA A 32 -7.62 -8.95 0.09
N LYS A 33 -6.71 -9.75 0.66
CA LYS A 33 -6.21 -10.98 0.05
C LYS A 33 -6.33 -12.18 0.98
N ARG A 34 -6.67 -13.37 0.45
CA ARG A 34 -6.68 -14.60 1.26
C ARG A 34 -5.26 -14.96 1.73
N ALA A 35 -5.10 -15.28 3.02
CA ALA A 35 -3.81 -15.77 3.52
C ALA A 35 -3.55 -17.19 3.00
N LYS A 36 -2.30 -17.48 2.60
CA LYS A 36 -1.91 -18.84 2.19
C LYS A 36 -1.81 -19.79 3.38
N ASP A 37 -1.35 -19.26 4.51
CA ASP A 37 -1.17 -19.98 5.76
C ASP A 37 -1.29 -18.99 6.94
N ILE A 38 -1.47 -19.51 8.15
CA ILE A 38 -1.46 -18.75 9.40
C ILE A 38 -0.26 -19.19 10.22
N HIS A 39 0.69 -18.29 10.41
CA HIS A 39 1.80 -18.51 11.32
C HIS A 39 1.38 -18.23 12.75
N ILE A 40 1.63 -19.18 13.65
CA ILE A 40 1.44 -19.02 15.10
C ILE A 40 2.82 -19.00 15.75
N ASP A 41 3.16 -17.90 16.42
CA ASP A 41 4.42 -17.78 17.16
C ASP A 41 4.38 -18.74 18.38
N PRO A 42 5.28 -19.74 18.47
CA PRO A 42 5.27 -20.72 19.55
C PRO A 42 5.59 -20.12 20.93
N ARG A 43 6.20 -18.94 21.00
CA ARG A 43 6.55 -18.27 22.26
C ARG A 43 5.42 -17.42 22.80
N THR A 44 4.66 -16.78 21.93
CA THR A 44 3.63 -15.80 22.32
C THR A 44 2.20 -16.24 22.04
N GLY A 45 2.01 -17.33 21.27
CA GLY A 45 0.71 -17.82 20.82
C GLY A 45 0.02 -16.92 19.80
N ARG A 46 0.66 -15.82 19.37
CA ARG A 46 0.05 -14.86 18.44
C ARG A 46 0.02 -15.40 17.03
N SER A 47 -1.12 -15.26 16.38
CA SER A 47 -1.33 -15.63 14.99
C SER A 47 -1.04 -14.44 14.05
N SER A 48 -0.59 -14.74 12.84
CA SER A 48 -0.41 -13.76 11.77
C SER A 48 -0.54 -14.43 10.40
N PRO A 49 -1.04 -13.73 9.38
CA PRO A 49 -1.17 -14.28 8.05
C PRO A 49 0.21 -14.36 7.38
N VAL A 50 0.46 -15.46 6.67
CA VAL A 50 1.60 -15.58 5.77
C VAL A 50 1.25 -14.93 4.44
N VAL A 51 1.95 -13.84 4.12
CA VAL A 51 1.76 -13.04 2.90
C VAL A 51 3.00 -13.14 2.01
N SER A 52 2.83 -13.37 0.71
CA SER A 52 3.94 -13.51 -0.23
C SER A 52 4.59 -12.17 -0.58
N ASN A 53 5.81 -12.23 -1.12
CA ASN A 53 6.47 -11.06 -1.69
C ASN A 53 5.65 -10.46 -2.85
N ASP A 54 4.95 -11.29 -3.63
CA ASP A 54 4.09 -10.83 -4.73
C ASP A 54 2.96 -9.92 -4.23
N THR A 55 2.33 -10.29 -3.11
CA THR A 55 1.29 -9.45 -2.49
C THR A 55 1.86 -8.13 -1.98
N ILE A 56 3.08 -8.13 -1.44
CA ILE A 56 3.75 -6.88 -1.03
C ILE A 56 4.07 -6.01 -2.26
N ALA A 57 4.51 -6.62 -3.37
CA ALA A 57 4.78 -5.92 -4.61
C ALA A 57 3.51 -5.31 -5.22
N GLN A 58 2.37 -6.00 -5.13
CA GLN A 58 1.05 -5.47 -5.53
C GLN A 58 0.70 -4.22 -4.72
N TYR A 59 0.83 -4.26 -3.39
CA TYR A 59 0.55 -3.10 -2.53
C TYR A 59 1.40 -1.87 -2.89
N LEU A 60 2.67 -2.09 -3.22
CA LEU A 60 3.55 -1.03 -3.68
C LEU A 60 3.11 -0.49 -5.05
N GLY A 61 2.78 -1.36 -6.00
CA GLY A 61 2.31 -0.97 -7.33
C GLY A 61 1.05 -0.10 -7.27
N GLU A 62 0.06 -0.49 -6.48
CA GLU A 62 -1.15 0.30 -6.25
C GLU A 62 -0.84 1.64 -5.58
N ALA A 63 0.07 1.65 -4.60
CA ALA A 63 0.49 2.90 -3.95
C ALA A 63 1.17 3.85 -4.93
N VAL A 64 2.02 3.36 -5.84
CA VAL A 64 2.67 4.16 -6.89
C VAL A 64 1.62 4.76 -7.83
N LEU A 65 0.66 3.96 -8.29
CA LEU A 65 -0.40 4.41 -9.19
C LEU A 65 -1.29 5.47 -8.53
N ALA A 66 -1.74 5.23 -7.30
CA ALA A 66 -2.56 6.16 -6.54
C ALA A 66 -1.83 7.48 -6.27
N TRP A 67 -0.55 7.40 -5.91
CA TRP A 67 0.31 8.56 -5.67
C TRP A 67 0.49 9.41 -6.93
N ARG A 68 0.84 8.81 -8.08
CA ARG A 68 1.04 9.57 -9.33
C ARG A 68 -0.24 10.25 -9.79
N ALA A 69 -1.38 9.57 -9.69
CA ALA A 69 -2.67 10.10 -10.13
C ALA A 69 -3.17 11.28 -9.26
N ASN A 70 -2.73 11.38 -8.00
CA ASN A 70 -3.25 12.36 -7.04
C ASN A 70 -2.13 13.10 -6.29
N ARG A 71 -0.99 13.33 -6.94
CA ARG A 71 0.21 13.85 -6.26
C ARG A 71 -0.01 15.20 -5.56
N ASP A 72 -0.77 16.11 -6.15
CA ASP A 72 -1.04 17.42 -5.56
C ASP A 72 -1.80 17.32 -4.23
N LEU A 73 -2.61 16.27 -4.07
CA LEU A 73 -3.43 16.02 -2.89
C LEU A 73 -2.70 15.16 -1.86
N LEU A 74 -1.97 14.14 -2.32
CA LEU A 74 -1.27 13.16 -1.47
C LEU A 74 0.13 13.61 -1.05
N GLY A 75 0.70 14.58 -1.74
CA GLY A 75 2.09 14.98 -1.61
C GLY A 75 3.02 13.79 -1.88
N ARG A 76 3.67 13.30 -0.83
CA ARG A 76 4.63 12.19 -0.89
C ARG A 76 4.21 10.97 -0.09
N ASN A 77 2.93 10.87 0.28
CA ASN A 77 2.46 9.84 1.21
C ASN A 77 1.25 9.09 0.66
N VAL A 78 1.27 7.77 0.82
CA VAL A 78 0.11 6.90 0.62
C VAL A 78 -0.05 5.98 1.82
N PHE A 79 -1.27 5.89 2.34
CA PHE A 79 -1.62 4.92 3.37
C PHE A 79 -2.41 3.76 2.74
N LEU A 80 -2.15 2.55 3.19
CA LEU A 80 -2.82 1.32 2.76
C LEU A 80 -3.22 0.49 3.98
N ILE A 81 -4.45 0.01 3.99
CA ILE A 81 -5.02 -0.96 4.92
C ILE A 81 -5.00 -2.30 4.19
N ALA A 82 -4.05 -3.14 4.55
CA ALA A 82 -3.94 -4.49 4.02
C ALA A 82 -4.73 -5.43 4.91
N ILE A 83 -5.66 -6.16 4.32
CA ILE A 83 -6.49 -7.15 4.97
C ILE A 83 -6.06 -8.52 4.45
N SER A 84 -5.83 -9.47 5.36
CA SER A 84 -5.62 -10.86 4.98
C SER A 84 -6.40 -11.81 5.85
N ASN A 85 -7.38 -12.51 5.27
CA ASN A 85 -8.45 -13.19 6.01
C ASN A 85 -9.11 -12.22 7.02
N THR A 86 -8.99 -12.49 8.33
CA THR A 86 -9.48 -11.63 9.40
C THR A 86 -8.43 -10.64 9.92
N PHE A 87 -7.19 -10.74 9.43
CA PHE A 87 -6.08 -9.94 9.92
C PHE A 87 -6.01 -8.60 9.19
N ILE A 88 -5.68 -7.53 9.91
CA ILE A 88 -5.54 -6.17 9.36
C ILE A 88 -4.13 -5.66 9.66
N ARG A 89 -3.52 -4.95 8.72
CA ARG A 89 -2.31 -4.14 8.95
C ARG A 89 -2.40 -2.81 8.25
N PHE A 90 -1.74 -1.82 8.81
CA PHE A 90 -1.60 -0.50 8.19
C PHE A 90 -0.19 -0.37 7.61
N ILE A 91 -0.13 0.14 6.38
CA ILE A 91 1.10 0.39 5.63
C ILE A 91 1.12 1.86 5.24
N HIS A 92 2.28 2.48 5.37
CA HIS A 92 2.56 3.82 4.90
C HIS A 92 3.70 3.76 3.90
N PHE A 93 3.44 4.22 2.69
CA PHE A 93 4.43 4.44 1.65
C PHE A 93 4.80 5.92 1.61
N SER A 94 6.09 6.21 1.77
CA SER A 94 6.68 7.54 1.61
C SER A 94 7.54 7.56 0.35
N PHE A 95 7.19 8.44 -0.58
CA PHE A 95 7.88 8.60 -1.86
C PHE A 95 8.97 9.66 -1.76
N GLY A 96 10.17 9.32 -2.24
CA GLY A 96 11.24 10.28 -2.35
C GLY A 96 10.90 11.43 -3.31
N ALA A 97 11.52 12.59 -3.10
CA ALA A 97 11.22 13.79 -3.89
C ALA A 97 11.54 13.61 -5.39
N ASP A 98 12.54 12.79 -5.70
CA ASP A 98 13.02 12.54 -7.06
C ASP A 98 12.51 11.19 -7.62
N TYR A 99 11.58 10.53 -6.91
CA TYR A 99 11.11 9.21 -7.31
C TYR A 99 10.32 9.24 -8.62
N ASP A 100 9.63 10.33 -8.93
CA ASP A 100 8.93 10.45 -10.22
C ASP A 100 9.88 10.52 -11.39
N GLU A 101 10.98 11.26 -11.23
CA GLU A 101 12.01 11.38 -12.27
C GLU A 101 12.64 10.01 -12.54
N TYR A 102 12.82 9.20 -11.49
CA TYR A 102 13.23 7.81 -11.65
C TYR A 102 12.21 6.97 -12.43
N LEU A 103 10.91 7.17 -12.20
CA LEU A 103 9.86 6.46 -12.94
C LEU A 103 9.74 6.92 -14.39
N ASP A 104 10.00 8.19 -14.67
CA ASP A 104 9.92 8.78 -16.02
C ASP A 104 11.17 8.55 -16.87
N ALA A 105 12.27 8.09 -16.26
CA ALA A 105 13.47 7.72 -16.98
C ALA A 105 13.19 6.57 -17.94
N THR A 106 13.41 6.81 -19.24
CA THR A 106 13.10 5.88 -20.32
C THR A 106 14.22 4.88 -20.61
N THR A 107 15.38 5.03 -19.97
CA THR A 107 16.54 4.15 -20.14
C THR A 107 17.06 3.65 -18.80
N GLU A 108 17.61 2.43 -18.80
CA GLU A 108 18.27 1.86 -17.62
C GLU A 108 19.48 2.71 -17.16
N ALA A 109 20.21 3.29 -18.12
CA ALA A 109 21.34 4.16 -17.83
C ALA A 109 20.91 5.42 -17.05
N ASP A 110 19.79 6.04 -17.43
CA ASP A 110 19.25 7.20 -16.73
C ASP A 110 18.73 6.83 -15.34
N GLN A 111 18.00 5.72 -15.23
CA GLN A 111 17.55 5.20 -13.93
C GLN A 111 18.73 4.95 -12.99
N LYS A 112 19.78 4.30 -13.46
CA LYS A 112 20.98 4.02 -12.68
C LYS A 112 21.68 5.30 -12.22
N ARG A 113 21.83 6.29 -13.12
CA ARG A 113 22.40 7.61 -12.79
C ARG A 113 21.61 8.32 -11.69
N LEU A 114 20.28 8.23 -11.70
CA LEU A 114 19.42 8.83 -10.69
C LEU A 114 19.59 8.14 -9.33
N VAL A 115 19.60 6.81 -9.31
CA VAL A 115 19.76 6.00 -8.07
C VAL A 115 21.14 6.17 -7.44
N GLU A 116 22.19 6.27 -8.25
CA GLU A 116 23.57 6.45 -7.76
C GLU A 116 23.85 7.87 -7.26
N ASN A 117 23.00 8.84 -7.60
CA ASN A 117 23.14 10.21 -7.15
C ASN A 117 22.68 10.37 -5.69
N LYS A 118 23.64 10.41 -4.76
CA LYS A 118 23.41 10.58 -3.31
C LYS A 118 22.66 11.86 -2.92
N LYS A 119 22.51 12.83 -3.83
CA LYS A 119 21.72 14.05 -3.58
C LYS A 119 20.24 13.89 -3.91
N LYS A 120 19.86 12.82 -4.62
CA LYS A 120 18.48 12.53 -5.00
C LYS A 120 17.86 11.49 -4.08
N ASP A 121 16.59 11.68 -3.78
CA ASP A 121 15.77 10.72 -3.05
C ASP A 121 14.86 9.99 -4.05
N THR A 122 15.37 8.90 -4.62
CA THR A 122 14.67 8.08 -5.63
C THR A 122 14.09 6.80 -5.04
N PHE A 123 13.80 6.78 -3.73
CA PHE A 123 13.37 5.57 -3.05
C PHE A 123 11.93 5.70 -2.53
N VAL A 124 11.22 4.58 -2.49
CA VAL A 124 10.00 4.44 -1.71
C VAL A 124 10.34 3.75 -0.39
N ARG A 125 9.88 4.34 0.71
CA ARG A 125 10.03 3.78 2.05
C ARG A 125 8.68 3.21 2.48
N MET A 126 8.67 1.95 2.90
CA MET A 126 7.47 1.27 3.40
C MET A 126 7.59 1.08 4.92
N HIS A 127 6.68 1.70 5.65
CA HIS A 127 6.50 1.48 7.08
C HIS A 127 5.22 0.70 7.31
N ARG A 128 5.24 -0.28 8.22
CA ARG A 128 4.07 -1.11 8.50
C ARG A 128 3.92 -1.41 9.97
N THR A 129 2.67 -1.57 10.40
CA THR A 129 2.37 -2.12 11.71
C THR A 129 2.59 -3.64 11.73
N LYS A 130 2.56 -4.22 12.93
CA LYS A 130 2.23 -5.65 13.06
C LYS A 130 0.82 -5.92 12.49
N TRP A 131 0.51 -7.19 12.28
CA TRP A 131 -0.86 -7.64 12.04
C TRP A 131 -1.70 -7.54 13.32
N PHE A 132 -2.97 -7.21 13.15
CA PHE A 132 -4.02 -7.22 14.17
C PHE A 132 -5.07 -8.26 13.77
N ASP A 133 -5.61 -8.99 14.73
CA ASP A 133 -6.64 -10.03 14.57
C ASP A 133 -7.94 -9.70 15.33
#